data_AF-A0A392NEL2-F1
#
_entry.id   AF-A0A392NEL2-F1
#
_cell.length_a   1.000
_cell.length_b   1.000
_cell.length_c   1.000
_cell.angle_alpha   90.00
_cell.angle_beta   90.00
_cell.angle_gamma   90.00
#
_symmetry.space_group_name_H-M   'P 1'
#
loop_
_entity.id
_entity.type
_entity.pdbx_description
1 polymer ?
#
loop_
_entity_poly.entity_id
_entity_poly.type
_entity_poly.pdbx_seq_one_letter_code
_entity_poly.pdbx_strand_id
1 'polypeptide(L)'
;DDGSISWRKRKKHFFILSNSGKPIYSRYGDEHKLAGFSATLQAIVSFVENGGDSVKWVRAGKHQVVFLVKGPIYLVCISSTEEPYESLRGQLELIYGQTPSSLL
;
A
#
# COMPACT_ATOMS: atom_id res chain seq x y z
N ASP A 1 -10.04 -9.22 -17.85
CA ASP A 1 -8.64 -9.21 -18.33
C ASP A 1 -7.81 -10.15 -17.45
N ASP A 2 -7.13 -11.10 -18.07
CA ASP A 2 -6.43 -12.23 -17.42
C ASP A 2 -5.30 -11.76 -16.48
N GLY A 3 -4.76 -10.55 -16.72
CA GLY A 3 -3.79 -9.88 -15.84
C GLY A 3 -4.31 -9.58 -14.41
N SER A 4 -5.62 -9.43 -14.23
CA SER A 4 -6.21 -9.20 -12.91
C SER A 4 -6.22 -10.46 -12.03
N ILE A 5 -6.33 -11.64 -12.64
CA ILE A 5 -6.39 -12.92 -11.92
C ILE A 5 -4.99 -13.34 -11.46
N SER A 6 -3.96 -13.16 -12.30
CA SER A 6 -2.57 -13.46 -11.93
C SER A 6 -2.05 -12.54 -10.83
N TRP A 7 -2.46 -11.27 -10.84
CA TRP A 7 -2.14 -10.31 -9.78
C TRP A 7 -2.69 -10.77 -8.41
N ARG A 8 -3.99 -11.13 -8.34
CA ARG A 8 -4.64 -11.56 -7.08
C ARG A 8 -4.04 -12.83 -6.47
N LYS A 9 -3.32 -13.64 -7.27
CA LYS A 9 -2.64 -14.86 -6.79
C LYS A 9 -1.34 -14.57 -6.03
N ARG A 10 -0.79 -13.35 -6.12
CA ARG A 10 0.43 -12.98 -5.39
C ARG A 10 0.11 -12.90 -3.90
N LYS A 11 0.97 -13.50 -3.07
CA LYS A 11 0.77 -13.48 -1.61
C LYS A 11 1.12 -12.15 -0.96
N LYS A 12 1.85 -11.28 -1.65
CA LYS A 12 2.33 -10.01 -1.12
C LYS A 12 2.39 -8.95 -2.21
N HIS A 13 1.87 -7.77 -1.91
CA HIS A 13 1.90 -6.59 -2.77
C HIS A 13 2.49 -5.39 -2.04
N PHE A 14 3.09 -4.49 -2.81
CA PHE A 14 3.55 -3.18 -2.36
C PHE A 14 3.04 -2.11 -3.30
N PHE A 15 2.57 -1.01 -2.72
CA PHE A 15 2.05 0.16 -3.40
C PHE A 15 2.69 1.42 -2.82
N ILE A 16 2.89 2.41 -3.68
CA ILE A 16 3.12 3.79 -3.29
C ILE A 16 2.03 4.61 -3.97
N LEU A 17 1.36 5.47 -3.21
CA LEU A 17 0.35 6.38 -3.71
C LEU A 17 0.50 7.75 -3.04
N SER A 18 0.01 8.78 -3.69
CA SER A 18 -0.11 10.11 -3.09
C SER A 18 -1.28 10.18 -2.10
N ASN A 19 -1.30 11.23 -1.29
CA ASN A 19 -2.41 11.58 -0.41
C ASN A 19 -3.74 11.85 -1.15
N SER A 20 -3.69 12.10 -2.46
CA SER A 20 -4.87 12.21 -3.33
C SER A 20 -5.35 10.87 -3.91
N GLY A 21 -4.67 9.77 -3.57
CA GLY A 21 -5.02 8.42 -4.03
C GLY A 21 -4.45 8.06 -5.40
N LYS A 22 -3.62 8.93 -5.99
CA LYS A 22 -2.97 8.67 -7.26
C LYS A 22 -1.90 7.59 -7.06
N PRO A 23 -1.93 6.50 -7.83
CA PRO A 23 -0.86 5.51 -7.75
C PRO A 23 0.44 6.08 -8.31
N ILE A 24 1.55 5.82 -7.60
CA ILE A 24 2.92 6.22 -7.97
C ILE A 24 3.73 4.98 -8.37
N TYR A 25 3.55 3.88 -7.63
CA TYR A 25 4.24 2.63 -7.89
C TYR A 25 3.38 1.45 -7.46
N SER A 26 3.50 0.35 -8.21
CA SER A 26 3.04 -0.96 -7.77
C SER A 26 4.10 -2.02 -8.09
N ARG A 27 4.34 -2.95 -7.17
CA ARG A 27 5.30 -4.05 -7.43
C ARG A 27 4.85 -4.98 -8.54
N TYR A 28 3.53 -5.14 -8.68
CA TYR A 28 2.91 -6.02 -9.67
C TYR A 28 1.67 -5.36 -10.24
N GLY A 29 1.44 -5.59 -11.53
CA GLY A 29 0.32 -5.00 -12.25
C GLY A 29 0.68 -3.64 -12.82
N ASP A 30 -0.21 -3.13 -13.66
CA ASP A 30 -0.17 -1.78 -14.19
C ASP A 30 -0.84 -0.85 -13.18
N GLU A 31 -0.14 0.19 -12.73
CA GLU A 31 -0.62 1.10 -11.70
C GLU A 31 -1.84 1.91 -12.14
N HIS A 32 -1.99 2.22 -13.42
CA HIS A 32 -3.18 2.89 -13.95
C HIS A 32 -4.41 2.00 -13.85
N LYS A 33 -4.26 0.69 -14.08
CA LYS A 33 -5.33 -0.30 -13.83
C LYS A 33 -5.67 -0.44 -12.34
N LEU A 34 -4.79 0.01 -11.44
CA LEU A 34 -4.95 -0.05 -9.99
C LEU A 34 -5.37 1.28 -9.35
N ALA A 35 -5.75 2.29 -10.15
CA ALA A 35 -6.16 3.60 -9.65
C ALA A 35 -7.36 3.53 -8.68
N GLY A 36 -8.43 2.79 -9.04
CA GLY A 36 -9.59 2.61 -8.14
C GLY A 36 -9.23 1.89 -6.84
N PHE A 37 -8.26 0.97 -6.89
CA PHE A 37 -7.75 0.29 -5.70
C PHE A 37 -6.95 1.24 -4.80
N SER A 38 -6.12 2.09 -5.40
CA SER A 38 -5.33 3.10 -4.69
C SER A 38 -6.23 4.14 -4.02
N ALA A 39 -7.29 4.60 -4.71
CA ALA A 39 -8.30 5.47 -4.12
C ALA A 39 -8.98 4.82 -2.90
N THR A 40 -9.22 3.51 -2.93
CA THR A 40 -9.80 2.79 -1.78
C THR A 40 -8.82 2.77 -0.59
N LEU A 41 -7.53 2.53 -0.83
CA LEU A 41 -6.51 2.57 0.22
C LEU A 41 -6.37 3.97 0.83
N GLN A 42 -6.40 5.00 0.00
CA GLN A 42 -6.38 6.39 0.44
C GLN A 42 -7.60 6.73 1.32
N ALA A 43 -8.80 6.28 0.91
CA ALA A 43 -10.02 6.54 1.67
C ALA A 43 -9.96 5.93 3.09
N ILE A 44 -9.33 4.76 3.25
CA ILE A 44 -9.11 4.15 4.58
C ILE A 44 -8.20 5.03 5.43
N VAL A 45 -7.08 5.52 4.87
CA VAL A 45 -6.15 6.41 5.58
C VAL A 45 -6.87 7.69 6.02
N SER A 46 -7.54 8.37 5.08
CA SER A 46 -8.25 9.62 5.37
C SER A 46 -9.39 9.46 6.37
N PHE A 47 -10.11 8.34 6.37
CA PHE A 47 -11.16 8.10 7.35
C PHE A 47 -10.61 8.10 8.78
N VAL A 48 -9.46 7.45 9.01
CA VAL A 48 -8.82 7.38 10.33
C VAL A 48 -8.18 8.71 10.71
N GLU A 49 -7.53 9.39 9.76
CA GLU A 49 -6.94 10.73 9.96
C GLU A 49 -8.00 11.78 10.33
N ASN A 50 -9.18 11.73 9.69
CA ASN A 50 -10.30 12.61 10.04
C ASN A 50 -10.83 12.37 11.47
N GLY A 51 -10.59 11.19 12.03
CA GLY A 51 -10.86 10.87 13.44
C GLY A 51 -9.78 11.33 14.41
N GLY A 52 -8.68 11.92 13.93
CA GLY A 52 -7.55 12.36 14.75
C GLY A 52 -6.54 11.26 15.10
N ASP A 53 -6.57 10.12 14.38
CA ASP A 53 -5.63 9.01 14.57
C ASP A 53 -4.91 8.65 13.25
N SER A 54 -3.98 7.71 13.27
CA SER A 54 -3.24 7.25 12.10
C SER A 54 -3.31 5.73 11.96
N VAL A 55 -3.78 5.27 10.80
CA VAL A 55 -3.83 3.84 10.51
C VAL A 55 -2.43 3.25 10.42
N LYS A 56 -2.17 2.19 11.20
CA LYS A 56 -0.90 1.44 11.15
C LYS A 56 -1.04 0.17 10.32
N TRP A 57 -2.06 -0.63 10.60
CA TRP A 57 -2.36 -1.84 9.86
C TRP A 57 -3.81 -2.28 10.07
N VAL A 58 -4.30 -3.12 9.16
CA VAL A 58 -5.64 -3.73 9.19
C VAL A 58 -5.50 -5.23 8.91
N ARG A 59 -6.33 -6.06 9.54
CA ARG A 59 -6.43 -7.49 9.24
C ARG A 59 -7.76 -7.82 8.58
N ALA A 60 -7.70 -8.55 7.47
CA ALA A 60 -8.86 -9.09 6.78
C ALA A 60 -8.63 -10.58 6.50
N GLY A 61 -9.11 -11.44 7.40
CA GLY A 61 -8.83 -12.87 7.39
C GLY A 61 -7.32 -13.16 7.46
N LYS A 62 -6.80 -13.81 6.41
CA LYS A 62 -5.35 -14.10 6.28
C LYS A 62 -4.53 -12.92 5.79
N HIS A 63 -5.17 -11.83 5.36
CA HIS A 63 -4.46 -10.68 4.82
C HIS A 63 -4.18 -9.64 5.92
N GLN A 64 -2.95 -9.17 5.96
CA GLN A 64 -2.50 -8.03 6.76
C GLN A 64 -2.15 -6.90 5.79
N VAL A 65 -2.81 -5.75 5.97
CA VAL A 65 -2.56 -4.52 5.22
C VAL A 65 -1.80 -3.57 6.14
N VAL A 66 -0.56 -3.22 5.80
CA VAL A 66 0.31 -2.34 6.59
C VAL A 66 0.45 -1.01 5.87
N PHE A 67 0.26 0.08 6.60
CA PHE A 67 0.37 1.44 6.09
C PHE A 67 1.60 2.14 6.69
N LEU A 68 2.31 2.87 5.83
CA LEU A 68 3.40 3.76 6.20
C LEU A 68 3.16 5.12 5.54
N VAL A 69 2.80 6.11 6.35
CA VAL A 69 2.53 7.49 5.92
C VAL A 69 3.80 8.33 6.09
N LYS A 70 4.29 8.95 5.02
CA LYS A 70 5.44 9.85 4.98
C LYS A 70 5.03 11.16 4.28
N GLY A 71 4.45 12.08 5.04
CA GLY A 71 3.91 13.33 4.48
C GLY A 71 2.84 13.04 3.42
N PRO A 72 2.97 13.55 2.17
CA PRO A 72 1.99 13.30 1.12
C PRO A 72 2.10 11.92 0.46
N ILE A 73 3.02 11.06 0.90
CA ILE A 73 3.29 9.74 0.30
C ILE A 73 2.88 8.62 1.24
N TYR A 74 2.01 7.75 0.75
CA TYR A 74 1.53 6.60 1.49
C TYR A 74 2.08 5.33 0.85
N LEU A 75 2.81 4.55 1.63
CA LEU A 75 3.28 3.23 1.24
C LEU A 75 2.40 2.17 1.90
N VAL A 76 2.00 1.18 1.11
CA VAL A 76 1.09 0.12 1.57
C VAL A 76 1.63 -1.24 1.21
N CYS A 77 1.68 -2.14 2.19
CA CYS A 77 1.93 -3.56 1.98
C CYS A 77 0.65 -4.35 2.21
N ILE A 78 0.27 -5.23 1.29
CA ILE A 78 -0.82 -6.18 1.49
C ILE A 78 -0.22 -7.57 1.44
N SER A 79 -0.19 -8.28 2.57
CA SER A 79 0.43 -9.58 2.68
C SER A 79 -0.54 -10.64 3.18
N SER A 80 -0.44 -11.84 2.65
CA SER A 80 -1.02 -13.09 3.18
C SER A 80 0.06 -14.10 3.58
N THR A 81 1.27 -13.60 3.83
CA THR A 81 2.36 -14.36 4.47
C THR A 81 2.22 -14.29 6.00
N GLU A 82 3.04 -15.06 6.70
CA GLU A 82 3.08 -15.11 8.17
C GLU A 82 4.10 -14.12 8.77
N GLU A 83 4.54 -13.13 7.99
CA GLU A 83 5.48 -12.12 8.48
C GLU A 83 4.84 -11.18 9.51
N PRO A 84 5.58 -10.83 10.58
CA PRO A 84 5.08 -9.91 11.58
C PRO A 84 4.99 -8.48 11.01
N TYR A 85 4.17 -7.65 11.66
CA TYR A 85 3.94 -6.25 11.29
C TYR A 85 5.26 -5.49 11.10
N GLU A 86 6.21 -5.67 12.02
CA GLU A 86 7.50 -5.00 12.04
C GLU A 86 8.34 -5.33 10.80
N SER A 87 8.33 -6.60 10.36
CA SER A 87 9.04 -7.03 9.15
C SER A 87 8.43 -6.44 7.88
N LEU A 88 7.10 -6.36 7.81
CA LEU A 88 6.41 -5.76 6.66
C LEU A 88 6.59 -4.24 6.62
N ARG A 89 6.54 -3.59 7.79
CA ARG A 89 6.84 -2.16 7.94
C ARG A 89 8.28 -1.86 7.55
N GLY A 90 9.24 -2.66 8.00
CA GLY A 90 10.65 -2.53 7.61
C GLY A 90 10.85 -2.64 6.11
N GLN A 91 10.12 -3.53 5.43
CA GLN A 91 10.13 -3.59 3.96
C GLN A 91 9.60 -2.31 3.31
N LEU A 92 8.57 -1.67 3.87
CA LEU A 92 8.08 -0.37 3.39
C LEU A 92 9.11 0.75 3.59
N GLU A 93 9.79 0.80 4.73
CA GLU A 93 10.86 1.77 4.99
C GLU A 93 12.03 1.59 4.01
N LEU A 94 12.41 0.33 3.71
CA LEU A 94 13.45 0.04 2.71
C LEU A 94 13.04 0.46 1.29
N ILE A 95 11.78 0.27 0.91
CA ILE A 95 11.24 0.73 -0.38
C ILE A 95 11.24 2.25 -0.44
N TYR A 96 10.80 2.93 0.61
CA TYR A 96 10.83 4.39 0.68
C TYR A 96 12.25 4.93 0.49
N GLY A 97 13.23 4.37 1.22
CA GLY A 97 14.63 4.80 1.12
C GLY A 97 15.30 4.53 -0.24
N GLN A 98 14.75 3.63 -1.05
CA GLN A 98 15.24 3.34 -2.40
C GLN A 98 14.44 4.05 -3.50
N THR A 99 13.32 4.69 -3.17
CA THR A 99 12.49 5.38 -4.16
C THR A 99 13.16 6.72 -4.52
N PRO A 100 13.49 6.96 -5.80
CA PRO A 100 14.04 8.24 -6.23
C PRO A 100 13.12 9.40 -5.85
N SER A 101 13.69 10.51 -5.36
CA SER A 101 12.91 11.69 -4.97
C SER A 101 12.07 12.29 -6.11
N SER A 102 12.38 11.99 -7.37
CA SER A 102 11.58 12.41 -8.53
C SER A 102 10.25 11.68 -8.66
N LEU A 103 10.06 10.56 -7.95
CA LEU A 103 8.82 9.79 -7.90
C LEU A 103 8.00 10.06 -6.64
N LEU A 104 8.59 10.74 -5.64
CA LEU A 104 7.96 11.08 -4.35
C LEU A 104 7.36 12.49 -4.34
#